data_AF-A0A7V4NKG2-F1
#
_entry.id   AF-A0A7V4NKG2-F1
#
_cell.length_a   1.000
_cell.length_b   1.000
_cell.length_c   1.000
_cell.angle_alpha   90.00
_cell.angle_beta   90.00
_cell.angle_gamma   90.00
#
_symmetry.space_group_name_H-M   'P 1'
#
loop_
_entity.id
_entity.type
_entity.pdbx_description
1 polymer ?
#
loop_
_entity_poly.entity_id
_entity_poly.type
_entity_poly.pdbx_seq_one_letter_code
_entity_poly.pdbx_strand_id
1 'polypeptide(L)'
;MERLRGAARGGGAGAGGGDVGGGAAEGNRLRRPAAPGGRGAHLRARRAAAAAARRRGRDRAHAGGRGAAASRRGGVRPRGAPHAEVVRDAARAHPARGAHDRHDRARGAARQHNGRAAHRRGARGAGRRVEGGGELAPGGAAVGDGRALAGAGAGARRGGAHVHRRCVLVTVTLVQVSDIHFGRDVELAQLEAIERFVATLRPHAVVLAGDVTQRARHGEFQAAVLFRDAVARHAPVLAVPGNHDVQWWESPLHLLGRERIYRKYRRDFCDELRPVLELDGVVIAGLLSANGVSAGSLTWRFWRDTAVKGDLPAAETERVRACFAALPARVAKVAVLHHNVLRGALSRRMGLAHWRDAQARLAALGADVILCGHDHQEGAALLHGRVPVSTSSTHTHRTRGGRPSAFNVVRITDAEVLVQHVRWDAAARAFRPVEPVTFARPGR
;
A
#
# COMPACT_ATOMS: atom_id res chain seq x y z
N MET A 1 0.14 -61.68 -6.35
CA MET A 1 -0.23 -62.98 -6.93
C MET A 1 -1.08 -63.65 -5.88
N GLU A 2 -2.40 -63.68 -6.00
CA GLU A 2 -3.11 -64.68 -6.78
C GLU A 2 -4.47 -64.15 -7.29
N ARG A 3 -4.98 -64.81 -8.31
CA ARG A 3 -5.99 -64.44 -9.31
C ARG A 3 -6.91 -65.69 -9.34
N LEU A 4 -8.24 -65.68 -9.20
CA LEU A 4 -9.24 -65.55 -10.29
C LEU A 4 -10.61 -66.15 -9.85
N ARG A 5 -11.70 -65.45 -10.22
CA ARG A 5 -12.97 -65.86 -10.91
C ARG A 5 -14.04 -66.80 -10.29
N GLY A 6 -15.29 -66.34 -10.45
CA GLY A 6 -16.55 -67.08 -10.70
C GLY A 6 -17.76 -66.40 -10.03
N ALA A 7 -18.60 -65.56 -10.68
CA ALA A 7 -19.76 -65.85 -11.56
C ALA A 7 -20.89 -66.66 -10.84
N ALA A 8 -22.20 -66.38 -10.87
CA ALA A 8 -23.06 -65.58 -11.75
C ALA A 8 -24.53 -65.44 -11.21
N ARG A 9 -25.31 -64.51 -11.84
CA ARG A 9 -26.80 -64.48 -12.09
C ARG A 9 -27.76 -64.06 -10.94
N GLY A 10 -28.82 -63.25 -11.14
CA GLY A 10 -29.38 -62.57 -12.32
C GLY A 10 -30.79 -61.96 -12.06
N GLY A 11 -31.28 -61.15 -13.02
CA GLY A 11 -32.68 -60.72 -13.25
C GLY A 11 -33.09 -59.35 -12.65
N GLY A 12 -33.60 -58.33 -13.34
CA GLY A 12 -34.05 -58.14 -14.73
C GLY A 12 -35.51 -57.66 -14.81
N ALA A 13 -35.75 -56.40 -15.23
CA ALA A 13 -36.96 -55.83 -15.89
C ALA A 13 -36.89 -54.29 -15.77
N GLY A 14 -37.26 -53.44 -16.73
CA GLY A 14 -37.86 -53.58 -18.04
C GLY A 14 -38.31 -52.18 -18.48
N ALA A 15 -38.00 -51.79 -19.72
CA ALA A 15 -38.40 -50.52 -20.33
C ALA A 15 -39.82 -50.62 -20.92
N GLY A 16 -40.53 -49.50 -20.97
CA GLY A 16 -41.79 -49.35 -21.70
C GLY A 16 -42.06 -47.87 -22.00
N GLY A 17 -42.14 -47.52 -23.28
CA GLY A 17 -42.46 -46.19 -23.77
C GLY A 17 -43.97 -45.93 -23.87
N GLY A 18 -44.31 -44.66 -24.13
CA GLY A 18 -45.66 -44.19 -24.42
C GLY A 18 -45.61 -42.74 -24.90
N ASP A 19 -46.15 -42.51 -26.09
CA ASP A 19 -46.12 -41.30 -26.91
C ASP A 19 -47.38 -40.41 -26.67
N VAL A 20 -47.38 -39.25 -27.34
CA VAL A 20 -48.51 -38.42 -27.82
C VAL A 20 -48.88 -37.15 -27.02
N GLY A 21 -48.67 -35.99 -27.68
CA GLY A 21 -49.79 -35.06 -27.94
C GLY A 21 -49.71 -33.60 -27.46
N GLY A 22 -49.24 -32.70 -28.34
CA GLY A 22 -49.86 -31.43 -28.77
C GLY A 22 -50.48 -30.43 -27.78
N GLY A 23 -50.04 -29.17 -27.86
CA GLY A 23 -50.80 -28.02 -27.33
C GLY A 23 -50.04 -26.70 -27.39
N ALA A 24 -50.27 -25.91 -28.44
CA ALA A 24 -49.74 -24.57 -28.64
C ALA A 24 -50.41 -23.54 -27.70
N ALA A 25 -49.66 -22.50 -27.31
CA ALA A 25 -50.23 -21.24 -26.85
C ALA A 25 -49.30 -20.05 -27.20
N GLU A 26 -49.88 -19.10 -27.92
CA GLU A 26 -49.31 -17.87 -28.44
C GLU A 26 -48.90 -16.87 -27.34
N GLY A 27 -47.78 -16.17 -27.57
CA GLY A 27 -47.39 -14.96 -26.84
C GLY A 27 -47.39 -13.75 -27.76
N ASN A 28 -48.47 -12.97 -27.68
CA ASN A 28 -48.77 -11.78 -28.48
C ASN A 28 -47.78 -10.61 -28.23
N ARG A 29 -47.49 -9.85 -29.28
CA ARG A 29 -46.72 -8.59 -29.26
C ARG A 29 -47.63 -7.42 -28.84
N LEU A 30 -47.11 -6.44 -28.10
CA LEU A 30 -46.99 -5.01 -28.51
C LEU A 30 -46.93 -4.01 -27.33
N ARG A 31 -45.96 -3.09 -27.46
CA ARG A 31 -45.95 -1.65 -27.13
C ARG A 31 -45.79 -1.15 -25.67
N ARG A 32 -44.83 -0.23 -25.56
CA ARG A 32 -44.57 0.76 -24.50
C ARG A 32 -45.80 1.58 -24.10
N PRO A 33 -45.79 2.12 -22.87
CA PRO A 33 -45.97 3.56 -22.70
C PRO A 33 -44.93 4.23 -21.79
N ALA A 34 -45.05 5.55 -21.70
CA ALA A 34 -44.04 6.56 -21.37
C ALA A 34 -43.85 6.87 -19.87
N ALA A 35 -42.84 7.72 -19.60
CA ALA A 35 -42.40 8.22 -18.30
C ALA A 35 -43.36 9.23 -17.63
N PRO A 36 -43.14 9.50 -16.32
CA PRO A 36 -43.31 10.83 -15.75
C PRO A 36 -41.95 11.43 -15.37
N GLY A 37 -41.75 12.69 -15.78
CA GLY A 37 -40.52 13.44 -15.55
C GLY A 37 -40.51 14.28 -14.27
N GLY A 38 -39.33 14.86 -14.01
CA GLY A 38 -39.19 16.15 -13.35
C GLY A 38 -38.49 16.15 -11.99
N ARG A 39 -37.17 16.43 -11.99
CA ARG A 39 -36.50 17.59 -11.33
C ARG A 39 -35.01 17.29 -11.15
N GLY A 40 -34.15 18.17 -11.69
CA GLY A 40 -32.70 18.12 -11.44
C GLY A 40 -31.78 18.53 -12.60
N ALA A 41 -32.21 19.43 -13.48
CA ALA A 41 -31.35 20.00 -14.52
C ALA A 41 -30.61 21.24 -14.00
N HIS A 42 -29.47 21.07 -13.33
CA HIS A 42 -28.44 22.10 -13.16
C HIS A 42 -27.11 21.46 -12.73
N LEU A 43 -26.28 21.03 -13.69
CA LEU A 43 -24.79 21.06 -13.67
C LEU A 43 -24.13 20.27 -14.83
N ARG A 44 -24.73 20.23 -16.03
CA ARG A 44 -24.07 19.65 -17.22
C ARG A 44 -24.15 20.60 -18.41
N ALA A 45 -23.53 21.77 -18.25
CA ALA A 45 -23.34 22.71 -19.36
C ALA A 45 -22.06 23.54 -19.18
N ARG A 46 -20.94 22.91 -18.81
CA ARG A 46 -19.59 23.52 -18.87
C ARG A 46 -18.49 22.47 -19.07
N ARG A 47 -18.57 21.66 -20.13
CA ARG A 47 -17.43 20.80 -20.55
C ARG A 47 -17.49 20.29 -22.00
N ALA A 48 -18.20 21.01 -22.88
CA ALA A 48 -18.27 20.69 -24.32
C ALA A 48 -17.79 21.86 -25.22
N ALA A 49 -16.88 22.71 -24.73
CA ALA A 49 -16.36 23.87 -25.46
C ALA A 49 -14.83 23.95 -25.51
N ALA A 50 -14.11 22.82 -25.36
CA ALA A 50 -12.64 22.80 -25.41
C ALA A 50 -12.03 21.73 -26.34
N ALA A 51 -12.85 21.06 -27.17
CA ALA A 51 -12.38 19.98 -28.05
C ALA A 51 -12.60 20.21 -29.56
N ALA A 52 -13.06 21.41 -29.97
CA ALA A 52 -13.38 21.71 -31.38
C ALA A 52 -12.62 22.93 -31.94
N ALA A 53 -11.42 23.23 -31.42
CA ALA A 53 -10.60 24.35 -31.91
C ALA A 53 -9.11 23.94 -32.06
N ARG A 54 -8.82 22.85 -32.78
CA ARG A 54 -7.45 22.51 -33.25
C ARG A 54 -7.40 21.84 -34.63
N ARG A 55 -8.38 22.13 -35.49
CA ARG A 55 -8.30 21.77 -36.91
C ARG A 55 -8.95 22.87 -37.72
N ARG A 56 -8.13 23.84 -38.19
CA ARG A 56 -8.28 24.65 -39.40
C ARG A 56 -7.35 25.86 -39.30
N GLY A 57 -6.53 26.07 -40.33
CA GLY A 57 -5.88 27.34 -40.61
C GLY A 57 -4.35 27.30 -40.56
N ARG A 58 -3.72 27.00 -41.71
CA ARG A 58 -2.76 27.91 -42.36
C ARG A 58 -2.32 27.34 -43.71
N ASP A 59 -3.12 27.64 -44.73
CA ASP A 59 -2.63 27.90 -46.08
C ASP A 59 -2.64 29.42 -46.28
N ARG A 60 -1.47 30.01 -46.57
CA ARG A 60 -1.23 30.93 -47.70
C ARG A 60 0.12 31.64 -47.57
N ALA A 61 0.91 31.41 -48.63
CA ALA A 61 1.74 32.36 -49.38
C ALA A 61 2.82 33.16 -48.66
N HIS A 62 4.08 32.86 -49.01
CA HIS A 62 5.02 33.87 -49.50
C HIS A 62 5.85 33.30 -50.65
N ALA A 63 5.94 34.11 -51.71
CA ALA A 63 6.64 33.86 -52.96
C ALA A 63 8.06 34.45 -52.92
N GLY A 64 8.94 33.90 -53.77
CA GLY A 64 10.28 34.40 -54.10
C GLY A 64 11.39 33.50 -53.55
N GLY A 65 12.29 32.90 -54.31
CA GLY A 65 12.55 32.91 -55.75
C GLY A 65 14.02 32.56 -55.97
N ARG A 66 14.29 31.60 -56.89
CA ARG A 66 15.58 31.29 -57.55
C ARG A 66 16.66 30.63 -56.64
N GLY A 67 17.44 29.64 -57.06
CA GLY A 67 17.72 29.13 -58.39
C GLY A 67 18.24 27.68 -58.40
N ALA A 68 18.43 27.21 -59.62
CA ALA A 68 18.70 25.84 -60.04
C ALA A 68 20.07 25.28 -59.64
N ALA A 69 20.17 23.95 -59.52
CA ALA A 69 21.15 23.16 -60.26
C ALA A 69 20.84 21.65 -60.11
N ALA A 70 20.82 20.97 -61.25
CA ALA A 70 20.65 19.53 -61.39
C ALA A 70 22.02 18.84 -61.49
N SER A 71 22.14 17.63 -60.93
CA SER A 71 22.88 16.48 -61.50
C SER A 71 22.51 15.26 -60.65
N ARG A 72 21.81 14.23 -61.15
CA ARG A 72 22.17 13.14 -62.10
C ARG A 72 23.36 12.28 -61.67
N ARG A 73 23.11 10.95 -61.77
CA ARG A 73 23.97 9.75 -61.69
C ARG A 73 23.97 9.12 -60.29
N GLY A 74 23.62 7.86 -60.09
CA GLY A 74 23.50 6.70 -60.98
C GLY A 74 24.27 5.53 -60.33
N GLY A 75 23.70 4.33 -60.30
CA GLY A 75 24.45 3.11 -59.96
C GLY A 75 23.72 2.08 -59.11
N VAL A 76 22.99 1.21 -59.79
CA VAL A 76 22.53 -0.11 -59.28
C VAL A 76 23.59 -1.13 -59.72
N ARG A 77 24.14 -1.95 -58.80
CA ARG A 77 24.02 -3.43 -58.80
C ARG A 77 24.96 -4.14 -57.79
N PRO A 78 24.61 -5.37 -57.36
CA PRO A 78 25.19 -6.08 -56.21
C PRO A 78 26.12 -7.24 -56.64
N ARG A 79 26.85 -7.83 -55.67
CA ARG A 79 27.13 -9.29 -55.51
C ARG A 79 28.28 -9.54 -54.53
N GLY A 80 28.16 -10.61 -53.73
CA GLY A 80 29.31 -11.26 -53.09
C GLY A 80 29.09 -11.70 -51.63
N ALA A 81 28.55 -12.89 -51.43
CA ALA A 81 28.76 -13.73 -50.26
C ALA A 81 29.34 -15.08 -50.77
N PRO A 82 29.83 -16.02 -49.93
CA PRO A 82 30.20 -15.95 -48.51
C PRO A 82 31.64 -16.48 -48.25
N HIS A 83 32.16 -16.35 -47.03
CA HIS A 83 33.22 -17.22 -46.52
C HIS A 83 32.84 -17.78 -45.15
N ALA A 84 33.09 -19.08 -45.01
CA ALA A 84 32.72 -19.95 -43.92
C ALA A 84 33.86 -20.14 -42.89
N GLU A 85 33.48 -20.72 -41.75
CA GLU A 85 34.29 -21.41 -40.72
C GLU A 85 35.18 -20.49 -39.84
N VAL A 86 35.19 -20.61 -38.51
CA VAL A 86 35.56 -21.81 -37.74
C VAL A 86 34.81 -21.86 -36.40
N VAL A 87 34.15 -22.99 -36.15
CA VAL A 87 33.72 -23.49 -34.83
C VAL A 87 34.90 -24.20 -34.18
N ARG A 88 35.17 -23.94 -32.90
CA ARG A 88 36.01 -24.81 -32.06
C ARG A 88 35.24 -25.22 -30.82
N ASP A 89 34.83 -26.48 -30.81
CA ASP A 89 34.55 -27.29 -29.64
C ASP A 89 35.83 -27.54 -28.84
N ALA A 90 35.71 -27.53 -27.51
CA ALA A 90 36.61 -28.24 -26.62
C ALA A 90 35.84 -28.71 -25.38
N ALA A 91 35.34 -29.94 -25.46
CA ALA A 91 34.96 -30.76 -24.32
C ALA A 91 36.17 -31.62 -23.87
N ARG A 92 36.16 -31.99 -22.58
CA ARG A 92 36.95 -33.00 -21.82
C ARG A 92 37.71 -32.34 -20.66
N ALA A 93 37.84 -32.91 -19.47
CA ALA A 93 37.25 -34.05 -18.79
C ALA A 93 37.72 -33.98 -17.32
N HIS A 94 36.97 -34.57 -16.40
CA HIS A 94 37.34 -34.85 -15.01
C HIS A 94 38.64 -35.66 -14.88
N PRO A 95 39.29 -35.61 -13.70
CA PRO A 95 39.32 -36.85 -12.91
C PRO A 95 38.91 -36.65 -11.45
N ALA A 96 38.51 -37.77 -10.86
CA ALA A 96 38.17 -37.95 -9.45
C ALA A 96 39.30 -38.71 -8.71
N ARG A 97 39.15 -38.80 -7.38
CA ARG A 97 39.90 -39.55 -6.33
C ARG A 97 40.84 -38.63 -5.53
N GLY A 98 40.88 -38.66 -4.19
CA GLY A 98 40.32 -39.62 -3.24
C GLY A 98 40.32 -39.11 -1.79
N ALA A 99 39.76 -39.96 -0.94
CA ALA A 99 39.42 -39.79 0.46
C ALA A 99 40.60 -39.56 1.41
N HIS A 100 40.32 -38.89 2.54
CA HIS A 100 40.85 -39.31 3.83
C HIS A 100 39.87 -38.93 4.97
N ASP A 101 39.27 -39.96 5.53
CA ASP A 101 38.69 -40.00 6.88
C ASP A 101 39.75 -39.73 7.95
N ARG A 102 39.31 -39.14 9.07
CA ARG A 102 39.54 -39.60 10.45
C ARG A 102 38.72 -38.79 11.46
N HIS A 103 37.71 -39.44 12.06
CA HIS A 103 37.49 -39.66 13.51
C HIS A 103 38.33 -38.78 14.49
N ASP A 104 37.85 -38.32 15.65
CA ASP A 104 36.79 -38.85 16.53
C ASP A 104 36.58 -37.88 17.73
N ARG A 105 35.45 -38.09 18.42
CA ARG A 105 35.20 -37.93 19.87
C ARG A 105 34.67 -36.61 20.46
N ALA A 106 33.37 -36.72 20.73
CA ALA A 106 32.63 -36.12 21.83
C ALA A 106 33.11 -36.53 23.23
N ARG A 107 32.78 -35.66 24.21
CA ARG A 107 32.48 -35.84 25.67
C ARG A 107 32.81 -34.48 26.32
N GLY A 108 32.04 -33.84 27.17
CA GLY A 108 30.88 -34.20 27.99
C GLY A 108 30.96 -33.37 29.27
N ALA A 109 29.80 -33.15 29.90
CA ALA A 109 29.60 -32.75 31.30
C ALA A 109 29.72 -31.27 31.72
N ALA A 110 28.54 -30.73 32.02
CA ALA A 110 28.14 -29.91 33.16
C ALA A 110 29.13 -29.71 34.31
N ARG A 111 29.09 -28.51 34.91
CA ARG A 111 28.86 -28.31 36.37
C ARG A 111 28.58 -26.85 36.71
N GLN A 112 27.56 -26.67 37.53
CA GLN A 112 27.25 -25.47 38.32
C GLN A 112 28.32 -25.30 39.41
N HIS A 113 28.65 -24.06 39.79
CA HIS A 113 28.95 -23.74 41.19
C HIS A 113 28.62 -22.28 41.54
N ASN A 114 27.87 -22.15 42.63
CA ASN A 114 27.63 -20.96 43.44
C ASN A 114 28.86 -20.66 44.30
N GLY A 115 29.11 -19.39 44.65
CA GLY A 115 30.12 -19.04 45.65
C GLY A 115 30.20 -17.54 45.94
N ARG A 116 29.69 -17.14 47.11
CA ARG A 116 29.69 -15.78 47.67
C ARG A 116 31.05 -15.43 48.33
N ALA A 117 31.23 -14.12 48.55
CA ALA A 117 31.75 -13.46 49.76
C ALA A 117 33.18 -12.86 49.75
N ALA A 118 33.18 -11.51 49.76
CA ALA A 118 33.62 -10.61 50.85
C ALA A 118 35.11 -10.19 51.07
N HIS A 119 35.22 -8.87 51.32
CA HIS A 119 36.17 -8.13 52.19
C HIS A 119 37.56 -7.78 51.60
N ARG A 120 38.20 -6.60 51.83
CA ARG A 120 37.96 -5.40 52.66
C ARG A 120 39.04 -4.32 52.38
N ARG A 121 38.83 -3.11 52.94
CA ARG A 121 39.75 -1.95 53.22
C ARG A 121 39.93 -0.95 52.06
N GLY A 122 39.84 0.38 52.23
CA GLY A 122 39.69 1.32 53.36
C GLY A 122 40.13 2.72 52.86
N ALA A 123 39.35 3.80 52.95
CA ALA A 123 39.07 4.72 54.08
C ALA A 123 39.87 6.05 54.03
N ARG A 124 39.13 7.19 54.10
CA ARG A 124 39.39 8.55 54.68
C ARG A 124 38.48 9.57 53.95
N GLY A 125 37.72 10.51 54.54
CA GLY A 125 37.49 10.94 55.93
C GLY A 125 36.37 12.03 55.99
N ALA A 126 35.83 12.21 57.20
CA ALA A 126 34.97 13.25 57.83
C ALA A 126 34.51 14.52 57.05
N GLY A 127 33.38 15.17 57.35
CA GLY A 127 32.36 15.01 58.41
C GLY A 127 31.56 16.31 58.64
N ARG A 128 30.32 16.16 59.14
CA ARG A 128 29.47 17.03 60.01
C ARG A 128 28.04 17.27 59.52
N ARG A 129 27.11 16.79 60.36
CA ARG A 129 25.67 17.09 60.49
C ARG A 129 25.44 18.58 60.83
N VAL A 130 24.25 19.10 60.48
CA VAL A 130 23.23 19.62 61.42
C VAL A 130 21.82 19.36 60.83
N GLU A 131 20.86 19.18 61.73
CA GLU A 131 19.49 18.69 61.65
C GLU A 131 18.46 19.65 61.02
N GLY A 132 17.28 19.10 60.71
CA GLY A 132 16.06 19.86 60.41
C GLY A 132 14.96 18.96 59.85
N GLY A 133 13.99 18.60 60.69
CA GLY A 133 12.97 17.59 60.42
C GLY A 133 11.70 18.09 59.72
N GLY A 134 10.78 17.14 59.46
CA GLY A 134 9.41 17.40 59.04
C GLY A 134 8.85 16.33 58.10
N GLU A 135 8.29 15.25 58.64
CA GLU A 135 7.41 14.34 57.91
C GLU A 135 6.16 14.02 58.76
N LEU A 136 4.98 14.18 58.12
CA LEU A 136 3.67 13.54 58.37
C LEU A 136 2.95 13.94 59.69
N ALA A 137 1.63 14.08 59.81
CA ALA A 137 0.51 13.39 59.18
C ALA A 137 -0.84 14.14 59.49
N PRO A 138 -2.04 13.60 59.16
CA PRO A 138 -3.31 14.32 59.00
C PRO A 138 -4.16 14.41 60.28
N GLY A 139 -5.19 15.26 60.25
CA GLY A 139 -6.24 15.33 61.27
C GLY A 139 -7.61 15.64 60.67
N GLY A 140 -8.64 14.94 61.12
CA GLY A 140 -10.05 15.19 60.80
C GLY A 140 -10.87 15.51 62.06
N ALA A 141 -12.06 16.08 61.85
CA ALA A 141 -13.30 16.09 62.69
C ALA A 141 -14.11 17.37 62.41
N ALA A 142 -15.38 17.55 62.77
CA ALA A 142 -16.63 16.81 62.57
C ALA A 142 -17.79 17.76 63.05
N VAL A 143 -18.97 17.64 62.43
CA VAL A 143 -20.36 17.98 62.87
C VAL A 143 -20.84 19.45 63.00
N GLY A 144 -22.03 19.70 62.43
CA GLY A 144 -22.97 20.77 62.81
C GLY A 144 -24.28 20.72 61.99
N ASP A 145 -25.37 20.26 62.61
CA ASP A 145 -26.75 20.07 62.09
C ASP A 145 -27.53 21.39 61.83
N GLY A 146 -28.53 21.34 60.94
CA GLY A 146 -29.56 22.39 60.78
C GLY A 146 -30.68 22.02 59.78
N ARG A 147 -31.92 21.89 60.29
CA ARG A 147 -33.13 21.33 59.65
C ARG A 147 -33.84 22.24 58.61
N ALA A 148 -34.44 21.57 57.62
CA ALA A 148 -35.78 21.68 57.00
C ALA A 148 -36.38 23.04 56.54
N LEU A 149 -36.96 23.06 55.33
CA LEU A 149 -38.40 23.24 55.07
C LEU A 149 -38.77 23.02 53.58
N ALA A 150 -39.97 22.51 53.36
CA ALA A 150 -40.55 22.09 52.09
C ALA A 150 -41.18 23.26 51.28
N GLY A 151 -41.30 23.06 49.96
CA GLY A 151 -42.12 23.90 49.08
C GLY A 151 -42.40 23.20 47.75
N ALA A 152 -43.62 22.70 47.60
CA ALA A 152 -44.15 22.08 46.38
C ALA A 152 -44.52 23.13 45.31
N GLY A 153 -44.57 22.72 44.04
CA GLY A 153 -45.51 23.32 43.08
C GLY A 153 -44.98 23.65 41.67
N ALA A 154 -45.32 22.75 40.74
CA ALA A 154 -45.82 23.00 39.38
C ALA A 154 -44.98 23.79 38.34
N GLY A 155 -44.77 23.15 37.19
CA GLY A 155 -44.37 23.87 35.97
C GLY A 155 -43.94 22.97 34.82
N ALA A 156 -44.84 22.13 34.30
CA ALA A 156 -44.61 21.42 33.05
C ALA A 156 -44.35 22.41 31.90
N ARG A 157 -43.16 22.36 31.30
CA ARG A 157 -42.90 22.90 29.96
C ARG A 157 -42.27 21.83 29.10
N ARG A 158 -43.11 21.21 28.27
CA ARG A 158 -42.72 20.49 27.06
C ARG A 158 -42.03 21.47 26.12
N GLY A 159 -40.84 21.14 25.64
CA GLY A 159 -40.19 21.90 24.59
C GLY A 159 -38.76 21.47 24.34
N GLY A 160 -38.52 20.79 23.21
CA GLY A 160 -37.19 20.49 22.72
C GLY A 160 -36.74 19.07 23.00
N ALA A 161 -37.34 18.09 22.32
CA ALA A 161 -36.64 16.86 22.01
C ALA A 161 -35.39 17.27 21.21
N HIS A 162 -34.25 17.35 21.89
CA HIS A 162 -32.96 17.28 21.23
C HIS A 162 -32.93 15.92 20.54
N VAL A 163 -33.36 15.91 19.29
CA VAL A 163 -33.09 14.83 18.37
C VAL A 163 -31.58 14.77 18.32
N HIS A 164 -30.99 13.88 19.12
CA HIS A 164 -29.63 13.43 18.92
C HIS A 164 -29.55 13.09 17.44
N ARG A 165 -28.92 13.98 16.65
CA ARG A 165 -28.48 13.61 15.32
C ARG A 165 -27.66 12.36 15.58
N ARG A 166 -28.17 11.20 15.17
CA ARG A 166 -27.39 9.97 15.11
C ARG A 166 -26.14 10.37 14.35
N CYS A 167 -25.05 10.56 15.07
CA CYS A 167 -23.74 10.71 14.49
C CYS A 167 -23.56 9.39 13.76
N VAL A 168 -23.74 9.41 12.45
CA VAL A 168 -23.41 8.26 11.64
C VAL A 168 -21.92 8.12 11.87
N LEU A 169 -21.53 7.12 12.67
CA LEU A 169 -20.15 6.68 12.77
C LEU A 169 -19.78 6.23 11.36
N VAL A 170 -19.32 7.17 10.52
CA VAL A 170 -18.79 6.86 9.20
C VAL A 170 -17.46 6.19 9.49
N THR A 171 -17.49 4.87 9.63
CA THR A 171 -16.30 4.06 9.85
C THR A 171 -15.80 3.59 8.50
N VAL A 172 -14.89 4.37 7.91
CA VAL A 172 -14.16 3.96 6.72
C VAL A 172 -13.16 2.88 7.13
N THR A 173 -13.10 1.77 6.40
CA THR A 173 -12.12 0.69 6.65
C THR A 173 -11.29 0.47 5.40
N LEU A 174 -9.98 0.55 5.51
CA LEU A 174 -9.02 0.37 4.43
C LEU A 174 -8.06 -0.75 4.76
N VAL A 175 -7.63 -1.50 3.75
CA VAL A 175 -6.51 -2.43 3.89
C VAL A 175 -5.31 -1.85 3.15
N GLN A 176 -4.17 -1.73 3.84
CA GLN A 176 -2.92 -1.24 3.27
C GLN A 176 -1.91 -2.39 3.17
N VAL A 177 -1.49 -2.67 1.95
CA VAL A 177 -0.45 -3.64 1.59
C VAL A 177 0.65 -2.89 0.85
N SER A 178 1.92 -3.28 1.05
CA SER A 178 3.06 -2.65 0.41
C SER A 178 4.19 -3.64 0.23
N ASP A 179 5.19 -3.28 -0.59
CA ASP A 179 6.50 -3.95 -0.66
C ASP A 179 6.33 -5.47 -0.86
N ILE A 180 5.43 -5.85 -1.78
CA ILE A 180 5.12 -7.26 -2.11
C ILE A 180 6.30 -7.88 -2.84
N HIS A 181 6.95 -7.09 -3.71
CA HIS A 181 8.10 -7.49 -4.51
C HIS A 181 7.91 -8.83 -5.25
N PHE A 182 6.88 -8.93 -6.10
CA PHE A 182 6.76 -10.04 -7.03
C PHE A 182 8.11 -10.25 -7.74
N GLY A 183 8.63 -11.47 -7.67
CA GLY A 183 10.00 -11.78 -8.02
C GLY A 183 10.48 -13.02 -7.27
N ARG A 184 11.74 -13.02 -6.83
CA ARG A 184 12.38 -14.13 -6.11
C ARG A 184 11.92 -14.24 -4.67
N ASP A 185 11.71 -13.11 -4.00
CA ASP A 185 11.65 -13.07 -2.54
C ASP A 185 10.20 -13.12 -2.00
N VAL A 186 9.19 -13.05 -2.87
CA VAL A 186 7.77 -13.01 -2.51
C VAL A 186 7.30 -14.33 -1.87
N GLU A 187 6.52 -14.23 -0.81
CA GLU A 187 5.91 -15.39 -0.14
C GLU A 187 4.43 -15.52 -0.55
N LEU A 188 4.12 -16.44 -1.47
CA LEU A 188 2.77 -16.58 -2.04
C LEU A 188 1.72 -16.99 -0.99
N ALA A 189 2.10 -17.82 -0.01
CA ALA A 189 1.18 -18.24 1.04
C ALA A 189 0.67 -17.06 1.89
N GLN A 190 1.48 -16.02 2.04
CA GLN A 190 1.05 -14.79 2.69
C GLN A 190 0.03 -14.03 1.81
N LEU A 191 0.26 -13.91 0.50
CA LEU A 191 -0.65 -13.19 -0.38
C LEU A 191 -2.04 -13.85 -0.46
N GLU A 192 -2.09 -15.18 -0.56
CA GLU A 192 -3.33 -15.95 -0.51
C GLU A 192 -4.06 -15.78 0.83
N ALA A 193 -3.31 -15.68 1.93
CA ALA A 193 -3.89 -15.41 3.24
C ALA A 193 -4.39 -13.97 3.37
N ILE A 194 -3.73 -12.99 2.75
CA ILE A 194 -4.21 -11.60 2.68
C ILE A 194 -5.53 -11.55 1.91
N GLU A 195 -5.62 -12.17 0.73
CA GLU A 195 -6.86 -12.21 -0.07
C GLU A 195 -8.03 -12.75 0.77
N ARG A 196 -7.84 -13.90 1.41
CA ARG A 196 -8.86 -14.49 2.29
C ARG A 196 -9.22 -13.58 3.46
N PHE A 197 -8.25 -12.89 4.06
CA PHE A 197 -8.50 -11.98 5.18
C PHE A 197 -9.23 -10.71 4.72
N VAL A 198 -8.87 -10.15 3.56
CA VAL A 198 -9.56 -9.00 2.95
C VAL A 198 -11.04 -9.30 2.74
N ALA A 199 -11.38 -10.51 2.30
CA ALA A 199 -12.75 -10.95 2.13
C ALA A 199 -13.58 -10.87 3.43
N THR A 200 -12.97 -11.14 4.59
CA THR A 200 -13.68 -11.09 5.89
C THR A 200 -13.87 -9.66 6.40
N LEU A 201 -12.98 -8.74 6.02
CA LEU A 201 -13.00 -7.35 6.48
C LEU A 201 -14.05 -6.48 5.78
N ARG A 202 -14.43 -6.83 4.54
CA ARG A 202 -15.26 -5.99 3.64
C ARG A 202 -14.80 -4.53 3.63
N PRO A 203 -13.54 -4.25 3.24
CA PRO A 203 -13.02 -2.90 3.27
C PRO A 203 -13.68 -2.00 2.21
N HIS A 204 -13.60 -0.70 2.42
CA HIS A 204 -14.01 0.30 1.42
C HIS A 204 -13.02 0.35 0.26
N ALA A 205 -11.73 0.15 0.54
CA ALA A 205 -10.70 0.03 -0.48
C ALA A 205 -9.48 -0.77 0.00
N VAL A 206 -8.74 -1.32 -0.95
CA VAL A 206 -7.39 -1.87 -0.75
C VAL A 206 -6.37 -0.90 -1.35
N VAL A 207 -5.34 -0.57 -0.59
CA VAL A 207 -4.26 0.35 -0.98
C VAL A 207 -2.98 -0.45 -1.16
N LEU A 208 -2.43 -0.44 -2.37
CA LEU A 208 -1.11 -0.98 -2.71
C LEU A 208 -0.09 0.17 -2.70
N ALA A 209 0.65 0.32 -1.59
CA ALA A 209 1.51 1.46 -1.32
C ALA A 209 2.93 1.36 -1.95
N GLY A 210 3.02 0.79 -3.16
CA GLY A 210 4.25 0.70 -3.95
C GLY A 210 5.08 -0.56 -3.74
N ASP A 211 6.10 -0.68 -4.59
CA ASP A 211 6.99 -1.83 -4.70
C ASP A 211 6.23 -3.15 -4.88
N VAL A 212 5.30 -3.15 -5.83
CA VAL A 212 4.58 -4.37 -6.21
C VAL A 212 5.53 -5.35 -6.89
N THR A 213 6.54 -4.88 -7.61
CA THR A 213 7.56 -5.71 -8.25
C THR A 213 8.90 -5.65 -7.51
N GLN A 214 9.74 -6.67 -7.71
CA GLN A 214 11.10 -6.66 -7.22
C GLN A 214 12.05 -5.91 -8.16
N ARG A 215 11.84 -5.99 -9.48
CA ARG A 215 12.76 -5.44 -10.50
C ARG A 215 12.04 -4.91 -11.74
N ALA A 216 10.76 -4.55 -11.65
CA ALA A 216 9.94 -4.11 -12.77
C ALA A 216 10.00 -5.07 -13.98
N ARG A 217 10.00 -6.40 -13.77
CA ARG A 217 9.98 -7.38 -14.89
C ARG A 217 8.54 -7.64 -15.36
N HIS A 218 8.38 -8.10 -16.61
CA HIS A 218 7.04 -8.30 -17.19
C HIS A 218 6.25 -9.33 -16.40
N GLY A 219 6.86 -10.49 -16.11
CA GLY A 219 6.23 -11.53 -15.29
C GLY A 219 5.93 -11.09 -13.85
N GLU A 220 6.73 -10.19 -13.30
CA GLU A 220 6.48 -9.62 -11.96
C GLU A 220 5.24 -8.71 -11.98
N PHE A 221 5.09 -7.87 -13.01
CA PHE A 221 3.88 -7.06 -13.19
C PHE A 221 2.64 -7.91 -13.49
N GLN A 222 2.77 -8.98 -14.29
CA GLN A 222 1.67 -9.92 -14.53
C GLN A 222 1.19 -10.57 -13.22
N ALA A 223 2.12 -11.02 -12.37
CA ALA A 223 1.77 -11.53 -11.05
C ALA A 223 1.11 -10.46 -10.17
N ALA A 224 1.60 -9.22 -10.23
CA ALA A 224 0.98 -8.08 -9.54
C ALA A 224 -0.44 -7.80 -10.01
N VAL A 225 -0.71 -7.88 -11.32
CA VAL A 225 -2.06 -7.77 -11.89
C VAL A 225 -2.97 -8.86 -11.34
N LEU A 226 -2.52 -10.12 -11.32
CA LEU A 226 -3.33 -11.22 -10.79
C LEU A 226 -3.71 -11.01 -9.33
N PHE A 227 -2.75 -10.59 -8.49
CA PHE A 227 -3.04 -10.29 -7.09
C PHE A 227 -3.98 -9.08 -6.92
N ARG A 228 -3.74 -8.00 -7.67
CA ARG A 228 -4.62 -6.82 -7.68
C ARG A 228 -6.05 -7.23 -8.06
N ASP A 229 -6.20 -8.01 -9.11
CA ASP A 229 -7.51 -8.43 -9.62
C ASP A 229 -8.21 -9.38 -8.65
N ALA A 230 -7.45 -10.21 -7.91
CA ALA A 230 -8.00 -11.04 -6.84
C ALA A 230 -8.57 -10.18 -5.69
N VAL A 231 -7.79 -9.23 -5.16
CA VAL A 231 -8.28 -8.35 -4.09
C VAL A 231 -9.38 -7.37 -4.56
N ALA A 232 -9.37 -7.00 -5.85
CA ALA A 232 -10.39 -6.14 -6.47
C ALA A 232 -11.78 -6.76 -6.48
N ARG A 233 -11.89 -8.10 -6.32
CA ARG A 233 -13.18 -8.79 -6.16
C ARG A 233 -13.88 -8.44 -4.86
N HIS A 234 -13.14 -7.92 -3.87
CA HIS A 234 -13.65 -7.60 -2.54
C HIS A 234 -13.83 -6.09 -2.31
N ALA A 235 -12.97 -5.26 -2.89
CA ALA A 235 -13.07 -3.80 -2.81
C ALA A 235 -12.26 -3.10 -3.91
N PRO A 236 -12.59 -1.85 -4.28
CA PRO A 236 -11.77 -1.02 -5.16
C PRO A 236 -10.30 -0.94 -4.71
N VAL A 237 -9.38 -0.95 -5.67
CA VAL A 237 -7.93 -0.93 -5.40
C VAL A 237 -7.30 0.38 -5.87
N LEU A 238 -6.55 1.04 -4.99
CA LEU A 238 -5.67 2.15 -5.34
C LEU A 238 -4.21 1.70 -5.24
N ALA A 239 -3.44 1.86 -6.30
CA ALA A 239 -2.02 1.49 -6.33
C ALA A 239 -1.15 2.69 -6.69
N VAL A 240 -0.05 2.89 -5.98
CA VAL A 240 0.99 3.86 -6.34
C VAL A 240 2.28 3.11 -6.67
N PRO A 241 3.15 3.62 -7.56
CA PRO A 241 4.44 2.99 -7.84
C PRO A 241 5.44 3.24 -6.72
N GLY A 242 6.28 2.24 -6.45
CA GLY A 242 7.49 2.36 -5.64
C GLY A 242 8.78 2.45 -6.46
N ASN A 243 9.93 2.52 -5.79
CA ASN A 243 11.21 2.68 -6.48
C ASN A 243 11.66 1.42 -7.24
N HIS A 244 11.16 0.23 -6.87
CA HIS A 244 11.41 -1.01 -7.60
C HIS A 244 10.51 -1.19 -8.82
N ASP A 245 9.41 -0.42 -8.90
CA ASP A 245 8.46 -0.47 -10.00
C ASP A 245 8.87 0.39 -11.21
N VAL A 246 9.89 1.23 -11.05
CA VAL A 246 10.36 2.16 -12.08
C VAL A 246 11.71 1.75 -12.66
N GLN A 247 11.84 1.87 -13.98
CA GLN A 247 13.08 1.58 -14.69
C GLN A 247 13.92 2.86 -14.78
N TRP A 248 14.46 3.31 -13.65
CA TRP A 248 15.16 4.60 -13.55
C TRP A 248 16.33 4.75 -14.54
N TRP A 249 16.97 3.63 -14.93
CA TRP A 249 18.07 3.61 -15.91
C TRP A 249 17.65 3.88 -17.35
N GLU A 250 16.36 3.83 -17.68
CA GLU A 250 15.83 4.20 -19.01
C GLU A 250 15.91 5.71 -19.27
N SER A 251 16.00 6.51 -18.20
CA SER A 251 16.20 7.96 -18.30
C SER A 251 16.76 8.53 -16.98
N PRO A 252 18.05 8.29 -16.64
CA PRO A 252 18.69 8.91 -15.50
C PRO A 252 18.62 10.43 -15.58
N LEU A 253 18.40 11.09 -14.44
CA LEU A 253 18.16 12.53 -14.33
C LEU A 253 17.03 13.06 -15.25
N HIS A 254 16.16 12.16 -15.71
CA HIS A 254 15.10 12.45 -16.69
C HIS A 254 15.60 13.03 -18.03
N LEU A 255 16.87 12.78 -18.40
CA LEU A 255 17.49 13.32 -19.63
C LEU A 255 16.80 12.91 -20.94
N LEU A 256 16.17 11.73 -20.96
CA LEU A 256 15.42 11.21 -22.11
C LEU A 256 13.90 11.30 -21.92
N GLY A 257 13.47 12.09 -20.94
CA GLY A 257 12.08 12.31 -20.56
C GLY A 257 11.62 11.45 -19.39
N ARG A 258 10.87 12.07 -18.47
CA ARG A 258 10.34 11.43 -17.25
C ARG A 258 9.44 10.22 -17.52
N GLU A 259 8.64 10.24 -18.58
CA GLU A 259 7.71 9.14 -18.90
C GLU A 259 8.40 7.80 -19.17
N ARG A 260 9.66 7.79 -19.60
CA ARG A 260 10.37 6.56 -19.94
C ARG A 260 10.50 5.60 -18.76
N ILE A 261 10.75 6.12 -17.56
CA ILE A 261 10.99 5.28 -16.37
C ILE A 261 9.72 4.57 -15.90
N TYR A 262 8.54 5.10 -16.28
CA TYR A 262 7.23 4.57 -15.92
C TYR A 262 6.59 3.71 -17.02
N ARG A 263 7.15 3.69 -18.24
CA ARG A 263 6.55 3.08 -19.42
C ARG A 263 6.00 1.69 -19.13
N LYS A 264 6.79 0.88 -18.43
CA LYS A 264 6.44 -0.50 -18.14
C LYS A 264 5.39 -0.65 -17.06
N TYR A 265 5.51 0.10 -15.96
CA TYR A 265 4.47 0.15 -14.93
C TYR A 265 3.11 0.54 -15.54
N ARG A 266 3.08 1.58 -16.37
CA ARG A 266 1.87 2.08 -17.03
C ARG A 266 1.25 1.06 -17.98
N ARG A 267 2.09 0.40 -18.78
CA ARG A 267 1.65 -0.58 -19.78
C ARG A 267 1.21 -1.90 -19.15
N ASP A 268 1.97 -2.42 -18.18
CA ASP A 268 1.81 -3.80 -17.69
C ASP A 268 0.99 -3.89 -16.39
N PHE A 269 0.85 -2.81 -15.63
CA PHE A 269 0.19 -2.83 -14.33
C PHE A 269 -0.89 -1.76 -14.18
N CYS A 270 -0.52 -0.48 -14.13
CA CYS A 270 -1.47 0.62 -13.88
C CYS A 270 -1.06 1.89 -14.62
N ASP A 271 -1.90 2.34 -15.57
CA ASP A 271 -1.62 3.53 -16.39
C ASP A 271 -1.62 4.84 -15.57
N GLU A 272 -2.45 4.90 -14.53
CA GLU A 272 -2.53 6.07 -13.64
C GLU A 272 -1.44 6.02 -12.57
N LEU A 273 -0.52 6.99 -12.60
CA LEU A 273 0.59 7.11 -11.65
C LEU A 273 0.21 7.90 -10.38
N ARG A 274 -0.85 8.70 -10.47
CA ARG A 274 -1.29 9.65 -9.44
C ARG A 274 -2.79 9.49 -9.18
N PRO A 275 -3.25 8.27 -8.83
CA PRO A 275 -4.66 7.97 -8.75
C PRO A 275 -5.35 8.75 -7.66
N VAL A 276 -6.61 9.09 -7.91
CA VAL A 276 -7.55 9.57 -6.90
C VAL A 276 -8.75 8.64 -6.94
N LEU A 277 -9.05 8.02 -5.80
CA LEU A 277 -10.18 7.13 -5.63
C LEU A 277 -11.19 7.82 -4.70
N GLU A 278 -12.35 8.17 -5.26
CA GLU A 278 -13.46 8.78 -4.53
C GLU A 278 -14.52 7.71 -4.26
N LEU A 279 -14.85 7.51 -2.99
CA LEU A 279 -15.88 6.58 -2.53
C LEU A 279 -16.80 7.31 -1.54
N ASP A 280 -17.91 6.67 -1.16
CA ASP A 280 -18.76 7.25 -0.14
C ASP A 280 -18.01 7.38 1.19
N GLY A 281 -18.01 8.59 1.75
CA GLY A 281 -17.32 8.91 3.00
C GLY A 281 -15.78 9.00 2.95
N VAL A 282 -15.10 8.68 1.85
CA VAL A 282 -13.62 8.73 1.76
C VAL A 282 -13.09 9.13 0.39
N VAL A 283 -12.02 9.92 0.37
CA VAL A 283 -11.19 10.18 -0.81
C VAL A 283 -9.76 9.78 -0.51
N ILE A 284 -9.20 8.92 -1.38
CA ILE A 284 -7.85 8.39 -1.30
C ILE A 284 -7.04 8.95 -2.47
N ALA A 285 -5.97 9.68 -2.19
CA ALA A 285 -5.14 10.34 -3.20
C ALA A 285 -3.70 9.84 -3.15
N GLY A 286 -3.21 9.31 -4.26
CA GLY A 286 -1.82 8.90 -4.45
C GLY A 286 -0.91 10.08 -4.77
N LEU A 287 0.29 10.10 -4.17
CA LEU A 287 1.39 11.01 -4.46
C LEU A 287 2.56 10.23 -5.07
N LEU A 288 3.09 10.74 -6.19
CA LEU A 288 4.18 10.09 -6.90
C LEU A 288 5.55 10.48 -6.29
N SER A 289 6.12 9.55 -5.51
CA SER A 289 7.46 9.71 -4.90
C SER A 289 8.58 8.92 -5.59
N ALA A 290 8.21 7.92 -6.41
CA ALA A 290 9.14 7.09 -7.16
C ALA A 290 9.62 7.78 -8.45
N ASN A 291 10.46 8.79 -8.31
CA ASN A 291 11.03 9.53 -9.44
C ASN A 291 12.40 8.98 -9.92
N GLY A 292 12.84 7.85 -9.38
CA GLY A 292 14.09 7.18 -9.77
C GLY A 292 15.32 8.02 -9.43
N VAL A 293 16.27 8.10 -10.34
CA VAL A 293 17.42 9.02 -10.23
C VAL A 293 17.02 10.35 -10.86
N SER A 294 16.58 11.29 -10.03
CA SER A 294 16.14 12.64 -10.41
C SER A 294 16.95 13.68 -9.64
N ALA A 295 16.90 14.95 -10.05
CA ALA A 295 17.60 16.02 -9.33
C ALA A 295 17.15 16.10 -7.85
N GLY A 296 15.87 15.91 -7.57
CA GLY A 296 15.30 15.95 -6.21
C GLY A 296 15.49 14.67 -5.39
N SER A 297 16.09 13.62 -5.95
CA SER A 297 16.40 12.38 -5.21
C SER A 297 17.90 12.21 -4.94
N LEU A 298 18.74 13.12 -5.44
CA LEU A 298 20.19 13.09 -5.23
C LEU A 298 20.53 13.40 -3.77
N THR A 299 21.46 12.64 -3.20
CA THR A 299 22.00 12.89 -1.86
C THR A 299 23.53 12.91 -1.91
N TRP A 300 24.15 13.50 -0.89
CA TRP A 300 25.60 13.45 -0.70
C TRP A 300 26.17 12.01 -0.63
N ARG A 301 25.32 11.01 -0.38
CA ARG A 301 25.68 9.59 -0.34
C ARG A 301 25.25 8.88 -1.62
N PHE A 302 25.57 9.48 -2.77
CA PHE A 302 25.14 9.06 -4.10
C PHE A 302 25.18 7.54 -4.29
N TRP A 303 26.34 6.90 -4.16
CA TRP A 303 26.52 5.46 -4.42
C TRP A 303 25.60 4.54 -3.59
N ARG A 304 25.21 4.96 -2.39
CA ARG A 304 24.40 4.15 -1.48
C ARG A 304 22.90 4.40 -1.64
N ASP A 305 22.55 5.63 -1.99
CA ASP A 305 21.18 6.13 -1.97
C ASP A 305 20.56 6.21 -3.39
N THR A 306 21.36 6.00 -4.44
CA THR A 306 20.94 6.02 -5.85
C THR A 306 19.76 5.07 -6.09
N ALA A 307 18.68 5.61 -6.67
CA ALA A 307 17.44 4.89 -6.98
C ALA A 307 16.71 4.23 -5.79
N VAL A 308 17.15 4.50 -4.56
CA VAL A 308 16.46 4.08 -3.33
C VAL A 308 15.69 5.26 -2.73
N LYS A 309 16.25 6.48 -2.81
CA LYS A 309 15.59 7.67 -2.27
C LYS A 309 14.50 8.17 -3.19
N GLY A 310 13.36 8.48 -2.58
CA GLY A 310 12.27 9.16 -3.26
C GLY A 310 12.50 10.66 -3.34
N ASP A 311 11.87 11.25 -4.35
CA ASP A 311 11.69 12.68 -4.50
C ASP A 311 10.19 12.97 -4.45
N LEU A 312 9.76 13.93 -3.63
CA LEU A 312 8.38 14.35 -3.53
C LEU A 312 8.26 15.83 -3.91
N PRO A 313 8.05 16.15 -5.21
CA PRO A 313 7.92 17.52 -5.68
C PRO A 313 6.78 18.27 -4.99
N ALA A 314 6.95 19.58 -4.78
CA ALA A 314 5.92 20.43 -4.17
C ALA A 314 4.58 20.38 -4.94
N ALA A 315 4.64 20.30 -6.26
CA ALA A 315 3.47 20.17 -7.13
C ALA A 315 2.59 18.94 -6.80
N GLU A 316 3.17 17.82 -6.35
CA GLU A 316 2.38 16.64 -5.95
C GLU A 316 1.59 16.92 -4.66
N THR A 317 2.24 17.55 -3.68
CA THR A 317 1.56 17.95 -2.43
C THR A 317 0.54 19.06 -2.66
N GLU A 318 0.80 20.01 -3.57
CA GLU A 318 -0.14 21.07 -3.92
C GLU A 318 -1.39 20.53 -4.61
N ARG A 319 -1.22 19.60 -5.56
CA ARG A 319 -2.32 18.93 -6.25
C ARG A 319 -3.25 18.21 -5.26
N VAL A 320 -2.67 17.42 -4.35
CA VAL A 320 -3.47 16.67 -3.37
C VAL A 320 -4.08 17.61 -2.32
N ARG A 321 -3.37 18.66 -1.90
CA ARG A 321 -3.93 19.69 -1.01
C ARG A 321 -5.15 20.37 -1.63
N ALA A 322 -5.09 20.73 -2.91
CA ALA A 322 -6.21 21.33 -3.63
C ALA A 322 -7.41 20.36 -3.70
N CYS A 323 -7.14 19.07 -3.94
CA CYS A 323 -8.16 18.01 -3.89
C CYS A 323 -8.85 17.95 -2.52
N PHE A 324 -8.08 17.93 -1.43
CA PHE A 324 -8.60 17.80 -0.07
C PHE A 324 -9.28 19.05 0.47
N ALA A 325 -8.86 20.24 0.03
CA ALA A 325 -9.47 21.51 0.41
C ALA A 325 -10.89 21.66 -0.15
N ALA A 326 -11.20 21.04 -1.30
CA ALA A 326 -12.52 21.07 -1.90
C ALA A 326 -13.54 20.13 -1.22
N LEU A 327 -13.08 19.25 -0.33
CA LEU A 327 -13.93 18.21 0.27
C LEU A 327 -14.55 18.65 1.60
N PRO A 328 -15.82 18.28 1.86
CA PRO A 328 -16.46 18.50 3.16
C PRO A 328 -15.68 17.84 4.30
N ALA A 329 -15.71 18.46 5.49
CA ALA A 329 -14.97 17.95 6.66
C ALA A 329 -15.38 16.54 7.11
N ARG A 330 -16.59 16.07 6.75
CA ARG A 330 -17.05 14.71 7.06
C ARG A 330 -16.36 13.62 6.23
N VAL A 331 -15.83 13.98 5.06
CA VAL A 331 -15.18 13.02 4.14
C VAL A 331 -13.78 12.73 4.65
N ALA A 332 -13.45 11.44 4.83
CA ALA A 332 -12.11 11.00 5.19
C ALA A 332 -11.12 11.29 4.05
N LYS A 333 -9.95 11.85 4.38
CA LYS A 333 -8.92 12.30 3.44
C LYS A 333 -7.66 11.47 3.64
N VAL A 334 -7.33 10.62 2.68
CA VAL A 334 -6.23 9.65 2.81
C VAL A 334 -5.17 9.93 1.77
N ALA A 335 -3.95 10.21 2.21
CA ALA A 335 -2.81 10.40 1.31
C ALA A 335 -1.97 9.13 1.25
N VAL A 336 -1.56 8.73 0.04
CA VAL A 336 -0.78 7.49 -0.16
C VAL A 336 0.49 7.82 -0.93
N LEU A 337 1.64 7.37 -0.43
CA LEU A 337 2.92 7.46 -1.14
C LEU A 337 3.82 6.30 -0.75
N HIS A 338 4.71 5.88 -1.63
CA HIS A 338 5.56 4.73 -1.33
C HIS A 338 6.63 5.01 -0.26
N HIS A 339 7.47 6.02 -0.44
CA HIS A 339 8.64 6.25 0.42
C HIS A 339 8.26 6.66 1.85
N ASN A 340 8.87 6.02 2.86
CA ASN A 340 8.57 6.29 4.26
C ASN A 340 8.85 7.74 4.65
N VAL A 341 7.82 8.36 5.25
CA VAL A 341 7.85 9.75 5.73
C VAL A 341 8.31 9.85 7.17
N LEU A 342 8.30 8.75 7.92
CA LEU A 342 8.87 8.65 9.26
C LEU A 342 10.20 7.91 9.21
N ARG A 343 11.13 8.24 10.11
CA ARG A 343 12.43 7.56 10.17
C ARG A 343 12.23 6.10 10.59
N GLY A 344 12.74 5.17 9.80
CA GLY A 344 12.69 3.74 10.11
C GLY A 344 13.30 3.44 11.47
N ALA A 345 12.60 2.70 12.33
CA ALA A 345 13.05 2.43 13.69
C ALA A 345 14.28 1.53 13.69
N LEU A 346 14.28 0.50 12.83
CA LEU A 346 15.42 -0.41 12.65
C LEU A 346 16.44 0.13 11.65
N SER A 347 15.97 0.65 10.51
CA SER A 347 16.87 1.08 9.43
C SER A 347 17.62 2.36 9.76
N ARG A 348 17.04 3.20 10.62
CA ARG A 348 17.48 4.57 10.93
C ARG A 348 17.51 5.49 9.71
N ARG A 349 16.78 5.15 8.63
CA ARG A 349 16.77 5.87 7.34
C ARG A 349 15.44 6.57 7.10
N MET A 350 15.51 7.68 6.35
CA MET A 350 14.36 8.33 5.72
C MET A 350 14.17 7.78 4.30
N GLY A 351 12.94 7.72 3.79
CA GLY A 351 12.69 7.28 2.41
C GLY A 351 12.93 8.39 1.38
N LEU A 352 12.71 9.65 1.78
CA LEU A 352 12.84 10.81 0.89
C LEU A 352 14.21 11.49 1.04
N ALA A 353 14.74 12.03 -0.06
CA ALA A 353 15.99 12.80 -0.05
C ALA A 353 15.81 14.14 0.71
N HIS A 354 14.87 14.97 0.27
CA HIS A 354 14.50 16.25 0.92
C HIS A 354 13.36 16.07 1.93
N TRP A 355 13.56 15.13 2.87
CA TRP A 355 12.48 14.68 3.76
C TRP A 355 11.92 15.76 4.67
N ARG A 356 12.70 16.76 5.10
CA ARG A 356 12.22 17.84 5.99
C ARG A 356 11.14 18.69 5.31
N ASP A 357 11.42 19.15 4.10
CA ASP A 357 10.48 19.96 3.34
C ASP A 357 9.25 19.13 2.94
N ALA A 358 9.46 17.85 2.58
CA ALA A 358 8.37 16.93 2.29
C ALA A 358 7.47 16.72 3.52
N GLN A 359 8.04 16.48 4.70
CA GLN A 359 7.29 16.35 5.96
C GLN A 359 6.48 17.61 6.28
N ALA A 360 7.07 18.80 6.11
CA ALA A 360 6.36 20.07 6.31
C ALA A 360 5.15 20.20 5.37
N ARG A 361 5.32 19.91 4.08
CA ARG A 361 4.22 19.96 3.10
C ARG A 361 3.15 18.89 3.36
N LEU A 362 3.55 17.68 3.74
CA LEU A 362 2.62 16.59 4.06
C LEU A 362 1.82 16.85 5.34
N ALA A 363 2.43 17.44 6.37
CA ALA A 363 1.73 17.86 7.58
C ALA A 363 0.68 18.96 7.30
N ALA A 364 0.89 19.78 6.27
CA ALA A 364 -0.03 20.83 5.83
C ALA A 364 -1.02 20.37 4.74
N LEU A 365 -1.05 19.08 4.40
CA LEU A 365 -1.83 18.54 3.28
C LEU A 365 -3.35 18.57 3.53
N GLY A 366 -3.77 18.55 4.79
CA GLY A 366 -5.17 18.36 5.19
C GLY A 366 -5.64 16.91 5.12
N ALA A 367 -4.71 15.95 5.19
CA ALA A 367 -5.01 14.53 5.27
C ALA A 367 -5.38 14.12 6.71
N ASP A 368 -6.33 13.19 6.85
CA ASP A 368 -6.63 12.52 8.11
C ASP A 368 -5.59 11.43 8.45
N VAL A 369 -5.03 10.79 7.42
CA VAL A 369 -3.97 9.77 7.56
C VAL A 369 -3.11 9.69 6.30
N ILE A 370 -1.82 9.42 6.49
CA ILE A 370 -0.85 9.16 5.43
C ILE A 370 -0.44 7.68 5.46
N LEU A 371 -0.51 7.00 4.31
CA LEU A 371 -0.13 5.59 4.15
C LEU A 371 1.17 5.49 3.33
N CYS A 372 2.18 4.78 3.85
CA CYS A 372 3.43 4.54 3.13
C CYS A 372 4.09 3.17 3.41
N GLY A 373 5.09 2.81 2.61
CA GLY A 373 5.85 1.55 2.68
C GLY A 373 7.36 1.78 2.79
N HIS A 374 8.15 1.12 1.94
CA HIS A 374 9.58 1.28 1.69
C HIS A 374 10.55 0.83 2.80
N ASP A 375 10.22 1.03 4.08
CA ASP A 375 11.13 0.65 5.16
C ASP A 375 11.05 -0.85 5.53
N HIS A 376 10.09 -1.58 4.97
CA HIS A 376 9.77 -2.99 5.29
C HIS A 376 9.56 -3.18 6.80
N GLN A 377 8.92 -2.20 7.43
CA GLN A 377 8.66 -2.18 8.85
C GLN A 377 7.30 -1.55 9.10
N GLU A 378 6.39 -2.34 9.67
CA GLU A 378 5.10 -1.84 10.09
C GLU A 378 5.23 -0.91 11.29
N GLY A 379 4.43 0.15 11.30
CA GLY A 379 4.42 1.14 12.36
C GLY A 379 3.29 2.15 12.20
N ALA A 380 3.00 2.84 13.29
CA ALA A 380 2.01 3.90 13.33
C ALA A 380 2.51 5.02 14.24
N ALA A 381 2.61 6.26 13.73
CA ALA A 381 3.04 7.40 14.53
C ALA A 381 2.51 8.72 13.96
N LEU A 382 2.63 9.80 14.74
CA LEU A 382 2.24 11.14 14.31
C LEU A 382 3.38 11.85 13.60
N LEU A 383 3.13 12.33 12.38
CA LEU A 383 3.96 13.31 11.70
C LEU A 383 3.71 14.70 12.31
N HIS A 384 4.80 15.32 12.81
CA HIS A 384 4.76 16.63 13.49
C HIS A 384 3.74 16.69 14.64
N GLY A 385 3.49 15.56 15.32
CA GLY A 385 2.50 15.47 16.41
C GLY A 385 1.05 15.71 15.97
N ARG A 386 0.76 15.69 14.67
CA ARG A 386 -0.54 16.09 14.12
C ARG A 386 -1.17 15.05 13.21
N VAL A 387 -0.45 14.57 12.21
CA VAL A 387 -1.03 13.73 11.15
C VAL A 387 -0.63 12.26 11.38
N PRO A 388 -1.57 11.34 11.60
CA PRO A 388 -1.30 9.92 11.66
C PRO A 388 -0.62 9.41 10.38
N VAL A 389 0.43 8.61 10.55
CA VAL A 389 1.12 7.92 9.46
C VAL A 389 1.10 6.43 9.75
N SER A 390 0.67 5.63 8.77
CA SER A 390 0.77 4.18 8.79
C SER A 390 1.88 3.70 7.84
N THR A 391 2.92 3.10 8.38
CA THR A 391 3.97 2.42 7.60
C THR A 391 3.61 0.94 7.48
N SER A 392 3.70 0.40 6.28
CA SER A 392 3.46 -1.03 5.99
C SER A 392 4.76 -1.84 6.05
N SER A 393 4.62 -3.14 6.28
CA SER A 393 5.73 -4.10 6.22
C SER A 393 5.91 -4.61 4.77
N THR A 394 6.57 -5.75 4.62
CA THR A 394 6.79 -6.46 3.34
C THR A 394 6.22 -7.88 3.40
N HIS A 395 5.93 -8.45 2.24
CA HIS A 395 5.45 -9.83 2.08
C HIS A 395 6.49 -10.74 1.41
N THR A 396 7.73 -10.56 1.85
CA THR A 396 8.89 -11.29 1.34
C THR A 396 9.62 -12.04 2.45
N HIS A 397 10.45 -13.01 2.07
CA HIS A 397 11.39 -13.67 2.99
C HIS A 397 12.45 -12.71 3.57
N ARG A 398 12.64 -11.53 2.95
CA ARG A 398 13.62 -10.53 3.38
C ARG A 398 13.01 -9.57 4.39
N THR A 399 12.72 -10.08 5.58
CA THR A 399 12.16 -9.26 6.65
C THR A 399 13.25 -8.49 7.40
N ARG A 400 12.91 -7.30 7.87
CA ARG A 400 13.85 -6.45 8.61
C ARG A 400 13.88 -6.88 10.08
N GLY A 401 15.05 -7.27 10.57
CA GLY A 401 15.24 -7.68 11.97
C GLY A 401 14.48 -8.96 12.35
N GLY A 402 14.19 -9.85 11.39
CA GLY A 402 13.45 -11.09 11.63
C GLY A 402 11.99 -10.90 12.01
N ARG A 403 11.44 -9.69 11.82
CA ARG A 403 10.03 -9.40 12.12
C ARG A 403 9.11 -10.22 11.21
N PRO A 404 7.94 -10.65 11.71
CA PRO A 404 6.93 -11.24 10.84
C PRO A 404 6.42 -10.22 9.82
N SER A 405 6.07 -10.70 8.63
CA SER A 405 5.37 -9.91 7.62
C SER A 405 4.03 -9.43 8.16
N ALA A 406 3.59 -8.25 7.73
CA ALA A 406 2.35 -7.65 8.20
C ALA A 406 1.72 -6.75 7.13
N PHE A 407 0.39 -6.75 7.06
CA PHE A 407 -0.37 -5.70 6.40
C PHE A 407 -1.13 -4.89 7.44
N ASN A 408 -1.66 -3.72 7.07
CA ASN A 408 -2.36 -2.85 8.00
C ASN A 408 -3.86 -2.76 7.65
N VAL A 409 -4.69 -2.69 8.67
CA VAL A 409 -6.10 -2.28 8.57
C VAL A 409 -6.23 -0.91 9.19
N VAL A 410 -6.69 0.07 8.41
CA VAL A 410 -6.87 1.44 8.86
C VAL A 410 -8.36 1.73 8.94
N ARG A 411 -8.84 2.11 10.13
CA ARG A 411 -10.22 2.52 10.35
C ARG A 411 -10.26 3.99 10.68
N ILE A 412 -11.12 4.74 10.00
CA ILE A 412 -11.29 6.18 10.19
C ILE A 412 -12.73 6.40 10.62
N THR A 413 -12.93 6.97 11.80
CA THR A 413 -14.23 7.38 12.33
C THR A 413 -14.38 8.90 12.21
N ASP A 414 -15.43 9.47 12.80
CA ASP A 414 -15.57 10.93 12.85
C ASP A 414 -14.50 11.59 13.75
N ALA A 415 -14.02 10.88 14.78
CA ALA A 415 -13.13 11.42 15.79
C ALA A 415 -11.72 10.80 15.80
N GLU A 416 -11.55 9.60 15.23
CA GLU A 416 -10.34 8.80 15.42
C GLU A 416 -9.84 8.15 14.13
N VAL A 417 -8.54 7.91 14.09
CA VAL A 417 -7.86 7.05 13.13
C VAL A 417 -7.24 5.89 13.89
N LEU A 418 -7.68 4.67 13.59
CA LEU A 418 -7.15 3.45 14.18
C LEU A 418 -6.29 2.73 13.14
N VAL A 419 -5.04 2.45 13.49
CA VAL A 419 -4.11 1.68 12.65
C VAL A 419 -3.86 0.34 13.34
N GLN A 420 -4.37 -0.73 12.76
CA GLN A 420 -4.19 -2.09 13.24
C GLN A 420 -3.22 -2.84 12.35
N HIS A 421 -2.12 -3.34 12.92
CA HIS A 421 -1.25 -4.26 12.20
C HIS A 421 -1.82 -5.68 12.26
N VAL A 422 -1.72 -6.41 11.16
CA VAL A 422 -2.12 -7.81 11.08
C VAL A 422 -0.88 -8.61 10.68
N ARG A 423 -0.32 -9.35 11.64
CA ARG A 423 0.99 -10.01 11.52
C ARG A 423 0.85 -11.45 11.10
N TRP A 424 1.79 -11.92 10.30
CA TRP A 424 1.91 -13.31 9.89
C TRP A 424 2.36 -14.18 11.05
N ASP A 425 1.56 -15.19 11.39
CA ASP A 425 1.95 -16.28 12.26
C ASP A 425 2.42 -17.45 11.38
N ALA A 426 3.73 -17.69 11.38
CA ALA A 426 4.33 -18.74 10.56
C ALA A 426 3.91 -20.15 10.99
N ALA A 427 3.65 -20.38 12.28
CA ALA A 427 3.25 -21.68 12.79
C ALA A 427 1.79 -21.98 12.40
N ALA A 428 0.91 -20.99 12.56
CA ALA A 428 -0.50 -21.13 12.17
C ALA A 428 -0.75 -20.96 10.66
N ARG A 429 0.26 -20.50 9.90
CA ARG A 429 0.14 -20.08 8.49
C ARG A 429 -1.05 -19.13 8.26
N ALA A 430 -1.21 -18.17 9.17
CA ALA A 430 -2.37 -17.30 9.21
C ALA A 430 -2.00 -15.88 9.69
N PHE A 431 -2.81 -14.91 9.31
CA PHE A 431 -2.69 -13.54 9.79
C PHE A 431 -3.44 -13.33 11.10
N ARG A 432 -2.79 -12.70 12.08
CA ARG A 432 -3.34 -12.38 13.39
C ARG A 432 -3.32 -10.87 13.62
N PRO A 433 -4.49 -10.25 13.91
CA PRO A 433 -4.52 -8.84 14.27
C PRO A 433 -3.82 -8.62 15.62
N VAL A 434 -3.11 -7.50 15.74
CA VAL A 434 -2.63 -7.00 17.04
C VAL A 434 -3.52 -5.84 17.52
N GLU A 435 -3.31 -5.37 18.74
CA GLU A 435 -4.01 -4.21 19.27
C GLU A 435 -3.78 -2.98 18.36
N PRO A 436 -4.84 -2.24 17.96
CA PRO A 436 -4.69 -1.03 17.16
C PRO A 436 -3.99 0.08 17.93
N VAL A 437 -3.29 0.94 17.18
CA VAL A 437 -2.85 2.24 17.67
C VAL A 437 -3.89 3.28 17.25
N THR A 438 -4.43 4.00 18.23
CA THR A 438 -5.47 5.01 18.02
C THR A 438 -4.89 6.42 18.05
N PHE A 439 -5.32 7.25 17.11
CA PHE A 439 -4.98 8.66 17.04
C PHE A 439 -6.26 9.49 16.93
N ALA A 440 -6.24 10.71 17.46
CA ALA A 440 -7.27 11.69 17.16
C ALA A 440 -7.24 12.05 15.66
N ARG A 441 -8.42 12.22 15.07
CA ARG A 441 -8.56 12.63 13.67
C ARG A 441 -8.16 14.11 13.54
N PRO A 442 -7.23 14.47 12.63
CA PRO A 442 -6.76 15.84 12.50
C PRO A 442 -7.89 16.87 12.26
N GLY A 443 -7.90 17.94 13.06
CA GLY A 443 -8.84 19.06 12.90
C GLY A 443 -10.26 18.77 13.40
N ARG A 444 -10.45 17.73 14.22
CA ARG A 444 -11.71 17.36 14.87
C ARG A 444 -11.63 17.42 16.39
#